data_AF-A0A945AHM9-F1
#
_entry.id   AF-A0A945AHM9-F1
#
_cell.length_a   1.000
_cell.length_b   1.000
_cell.length_c   1.000
_cell.angle_alpha   90.00
_cell.angle_beta   90.00
_cell.angle_gamma   90.00
#
_symmetry.space_group_name_H-M   'P 1'
#
loop_
_entity.id
_entity.type
_entity.pdbx_description
1 polymer ?
#
loop_
_entity_poly.entity_id
_entity_poly.type
_entity_poly.pdbx_seq_one_letter_code
_entity_poly.pdbx_strand_id
1 'polypeptide(L)'
;MSIKRSHFQYPVPPEHRSAYRVFYTAFLFIIFFITAAQADPIPISGTHLLPRTEVPYHPVAKIQSTPVFQVGDALTIPAFSFQFLGGHYQTTVTCRLVGDNCYILVEEEIWQSRVSQSDIESLAQAFDQSTPRDSTRGIFDISTSIFGDPPDVDGDPRILIAIIDILDSPIQGFSIVGYFDVENQAPPVSHEILYLDANPFAVNSDLARATITHEFQHLTHWNADPKEEKWLDEGCSEYAELACGYKDTTASEMDSFLSLATNTDLTKWEDQSWDFDHAYLSVQLGHVHALLGMAGYNAVGGEV
;
A
#
# COMPACT_ATOMS: atom_id res chain seq x y z
N MET A 1 95.50 -39.79 -13.72
CA MET A 1 95.57 -40.57 -12.47
C MET A 1 94.73 -39.83 -11.43
N SER A 2 93.71 -40.50 -10.90
CA SER A 2 92.84 -39.98 -9.84
C SER A 2 93.65 -39.65 -8.58
N ILE A 3 93.21 -38.69 -7.76
CA ILE A 3 92.87 -38.92 -6.34
C ILE A 3 92.33 -37.61 -5.70
N LYS A 4 91.30 -37.81 -4.88
CA LYS A 4 90.48 -36.85 -4.13
C LYS A 4 91.08 -36.42 -2.79
N ARG A 5 90.37 -35.43 -2.18
CA ARG A 5 90.20 -35.06 -0.76
C ARG A 5 91.13 -33.92 -0.29
N SER A 6 90.71 -32.92 0.48
CA SER A 6 89.48 -32.64 1.27
C SER A 6 89.56 -31.19 1.78
N HIS A 7 88.45 -30.56 2.21
CA HIS A 7 88.39 -29.91 3.54
C HIS A 7 86.94 -29.54 3.98
N PHE A 8 86.75 -29.65 5.31
CA PHE A 8 85.62 -29.33 6.19
C PHE A 8 85.21 -27.83 6.12
N GLN A 9 84.00 -27.36 6.50
CA GLN A 9 83.39 -27.39 7.85
C GLN A 9 81.90 -26.91 7.83
N TYR A 10 81.07 -27.38 8.78
CA TYR A 10 79.62 -27.14 9.05
C TYR A 10 79.33 -25.88 9.92
N PRO A 11 78.08 -25.49 10.34
CA PRO A 11 76.71 -25.65 9.80
C PRO A 11 75.87 -24.32 9.79
N VAL A 12 74.63 -24.41 9.26
CA VAL A 12 73.57 -23.37 9.14
C VAL A 12 72.69 -23.32 10.41
N PRO A 13 72.16 -22.15 10.82
CA PRO A 13 70.70 -22.02 11.07
C PRO A 13 70.14 -20.59 10.80
N PRO A 14 68.83 -20.34 10.91
CA PRO A 14 67.76 -20.89 10.10
C PRO A 14 67.02 -19.80 9.29
N GLU A 15 66.27 -20.28 8.32
CA GLU A 15 65.34 -19.60 7.43
C GLU A 15 64.58 -18.37 7.96
N HIS A 16 64.61 -17.27 7.19
CA HIS A 16 63.43 -16.51 6.73
C HIS A 16 63.78 -15.78 5.43
N ARG A 17 63.59 -16.47 4.30
CA ARG A 17 63.53 -15.88 2.93
C ARG A 17 62.27 -14.99 2.85
N SER A 18 62.15 -13.91 2.09
CA SER A 18 62.88 -13.40 0.94
C SER A 18 62.60 -11.90 0.84
N ALA A 19 63.63 -11.10 0.58
CA ALA A 19 63.47 -9.77 0.00
C ALA A 19 62.88 -9.89 -1.41
N TYR A 20 61.96 -9.00 -1.80
CA TYR A 20 61.90 -8.40 -3.15
C TYR A 20 61.06 -7.11 -3.12
N ARG A 21 61.79 -5.99 -3.01
CA ARG A 21 61.62 -4.73 -3.76
C ARG A 21 60.19 -4.22 -4.03
N VAL A 22 59.82 -3.21 -3.24
CA VAL A 22 58.86 -2.13 -3.56
C VAL A 22 59.23 -1.49 -4.90
N PHE A 23 58.33 -1.45 -5.88
CA PHE A 23 58.08 -0.33 -6.81
C PHE A 23 56.78 -0.58 -7.60
N TYR A 24 55.96 0.47 -7.69
CA TYR A 24 54.58 0.56 -8.18
C TYR A 24 54.35 0.02 -9.61
N THR A 25 53.32 -0.82 -9.80
CA THR A 25 52.56 -0.94 -11.06
C THR A 25 51.07 -1.16 -10.78
N ALA A 26 50.28 -0.13 -11.09
CA ALA A 26 48.83 -0.09 -11.35
C ALA A 26 47.91 -1.11 -10.64
N PHE A 27 47.28 -0.68 -9.55
CA PHE A 27 46.01 -1.26 -9.11
C PHE A 27 44.92 -0.83 -10.10
N LEU A 28 44.46 -1.77 -10.94
CA LEU A 28 43.22 -1.65 -11.70
C LEU A 28 42.06 -1.71 -10.70
N PHE A 29 41.65 -0.56 -10.16
CA PHE A 29 40.30 -0.39 -9.63
C PHE A 29 39.36 -0.35 -10.83
N ILE A 30 38.85 -1.50 -11.25
CA ILE A 30 37.61 -1.53 -12.02
C ILE A 30 36.52 -1.15 -11.02
N ILE A 31 36.22 0.14 -10.93
CA ILE A 31 34.94 0.60 -10.38
C ILE A 31 33.90 0.10 -11.37
N PHE A 32 33.29 -1.04 -11.05
CA PHE A 32 32.01 -1.40 -11.65
C PHE A 32 31.02 -0.34 -11.17
N PHE A 33 30.87 0.74 -11.93
CA PHE A 33 29.63 1.50 -11.92
C PHE A 33 28.58 0.57 -12.54
N ILE A 34 28.03 -0.32 -11.72
CA ILE A 34 26.67 -0.77 -11.96
C ILE A 34 25.85 0.49 -11.69
N THR A 35 25.44 1.18 -12.75
CA THR A 35 24.22 1.95 -12.70
C THR A 35 23.15 0.93 -12.35
N ALA A 36 22.87 0.74 -11.06
CA ALA A 36 21.57 0.25 -10.68
C ALA A 36 20.64 1.31 -11.24
N ALA A 37 19.95 1.00 -12.34
CA ALA A 37 18.69 1.66 -12.59
C ALA A 37 17.93 1.43 -11.28
N GLN A 38 17.78 2.50 -10.50
CA GLN A 38 17.01 2.45 -9.27
C GLN A 38 15.60 2.16 -9.78
N ALA A 39 15.18 0.90 -9.67
CA ALA A 39 13.83 0.53 -10.04
C ALA A 39 12.91 1.40 -9.20
N ASP A 40 11.90 1.99 -9.85
CA ASP A 40 10.88 2.72 -9.12
C ASP A 40 10.29 1.77 -8.06
N PRO A 41 10.14 2.23 -6.81
CA PRO A 41 9.67 1.37 -5.74
C PRO A 41 8.29 0.82 -6.08
N ILE A 42 8.07 -0.46 -5.78
CA ILE A 42 6.78 -1.11 -5.98
C ILE A 42 5.78 -0.52 -4.98
N PRO A 43 4.68 0.11 -5.42
CA PRO A 43 3.67 0.63 -4.51
C PRO A 43 2.92 -0.51 -3.83
N ILE A 44 2.72 -0.42 -2.51
CA ILE A 44 1.94 -1.39 -1.73
C ILE A 44 1.04 -0.67 -0.71
N SER A 45 -0.13 -1.25 -0.42
CA SER A 45 -0.98 -0.85 0.71
C SER A 45 -0.26 -1.11 2.04
N GLY A 46 -0.40 -0.18 2.99
CA GLY A 46 0.16 -0.29 4.33
C GLY A 46 -0.76 -0.95 5.36
N THR A 47 -2.05 -1.13 5.05
CA THR A 47 -3.07 -1.53 6.05
C THR A 47 -2.78 -2.85 6.75
N HIS A 48 -2.35 -3.87 6.01
CA HIS A 48 -1.97 -5.16 6.61
C HIS A 48 -0.53 -5.25 7.10
N LEU A 49 0.26 -4.18 6.96
CA LEU A 49 1.59 -4.07 7.55
C LEU A 49 1.56 -3.46 8.95
N LEU A 50 0.43 -2.86 9.34
CA LEU A 50 0.21 -2.34 10.68
C LEU A 50 0.12 -3.47 11.72
N PRO A 51 0.70 -3.29 12.91
CA PRO A 51 0.53 -4.23 14.01
C PRO A 51 -0.93 -4.20 14.50
N ARG A 52 -1.67 -5.30 14.31
CA ARG A 52 -3.07 -5.41 14.77
C ARG A 52 -3.15 -5.93 16.21
N THR A 53 -4.10 -5.40 16.96
CA THR A 53 -4.50 -5.96 18.26
C THR A 53 -5.23 -7.29 18.08
N GLU A 54 -4.99 -8.27 18.97
CA GLU A 54 -5.65 -9.60 18.89
C GLU A 54 -7.18 -9.52 19.06
N VAL A 55 -7.66 -8.49 19.75
CA VAL A 55 -9.08 -8.23 19.96
C VAL A 55 -9.39 -6.82 19.45
N PRO A 56 -9.72 -6.70 18.16
CA PRO A 56 -10.00 -5.41 17.56
C PRO A 56 -11.20 -4.72 18.21
N TYR A 57 -11.06 -3.41 18.47
CA TYR A 57 -12.16 -2.59 18.94
C TYR A 57 -13.12 -2.30 17.79
N HIS A 58 -14.35 -2.80 17.89
CA HIS A 58 -15.43 -2.50 16.94
C HIS A 58 -16.54 -1.74 17.69
N PRO A 59 -16.76 -0.45 17.36
CA PRO A 59 -17.74 0.36 18.08
C PRO A 59 -19.17 -0.10 17.80
N VAL A 60 -19.91 -0.39 18.87
CA VAL A 60 -21.33 -0.80 18.78
C VAL A 60 -22.26 0.43 18.62
N ALA A 61 -21.75 1.63 18.86
CA ALA A 61 -22.49 2.89 18.75
C ALA A 61 -21.54 4.08 18.57
N LYS A 62 -22.07 5.19 18.06
CA LYS A 62 -21.36 6.47 17.95
C LYS A 62 -20.80 6.90 19.30
N ILE A 63 -19.50 7.19 19.35
CA ILE A 63 -18.77 7.44 20.60
C ILE A 63 -18.77 8.94 20.91
N GLN A 64 -18.56 9.76 19.89
CA GLN A 64 -18.40 11.20 20.01
C GLN A 64 -19.25 11.90 18.94
N SER A 65 -19.48 13.20 19.12
CA SER A 65 -19.95 14.08 18.05
C SER A 65 -18.82 15.07 17.78
N THR A 66 -18.12 14.88 16.67
CA THR A 66 -17.08 15.77 16.20
C THR A 66 -17.71 17.04 15.61
N PRO A 67 -17.19 18.24 15.93
CA PRO A 67 -17.56 19.45 15.20
C PRO A 67 -17.17 19.34 13.72
N VAL A 68 -18.09 19.70 12.82
CA VAL A 68 -17.86 19.76 11.37
C VAL A 68 -16.64 20.64 11.07
N PHE A 69 -15.61 20.07 10.45
CA PHE A 69 -14.39 20.80 10.07
C PHE A 69 -14.68 21.88 9.01
N GLN A 70 -13.99 23.00 9.12
CA GLN A 70 -13.96 24.05 8.12
C GLN A 70 -12.57 24.13 7.48
N VAL A 71 -12.51 24.65 6.25
CA VAL A 71 -11.22 24.91 5.59
C VAL A 71 -10.38 25.83 6.47
N GLY A 72 -9.17 25.39 6.79
CA GLY A 72 -8.22 26.07 7.68
C GLY A 72 -8.17 25.51 9.10
N ASP A 73 -9.11 24.63 9.50
CA ASP A 73 -9.03 23.94 10.79
C ASP A 73 -7.88 22.93 10.79
N ALA A 74 -7.06 22.97 11.83
CA ALA A 74 -5.96 22.04 12.04
C ALA A 74 -6.38 20.89 12.96
N LEU A 75 -5.90 19.69 12.67
CA LEU A 75 -6.13 18.48 13.43
C LEU A 75 -4.81 17.74 13.63
N THR A 76 -4.50 17.39 14.87
CA THR A 76 -3.39 16.49 15.18
C THR A 76 -3.92 15.06 15.17
N ILE A 77 -3.39 14.23 14.27
CA ILE A 77 -3.78 12.84 14.08
C ILE A 77 -2.58 11.92 14.37
N PRO A 78 -2.83 10.68 14.84
CA PRO A 78 -1.79 9.66 14.81
C PRO A 78 -1.41 9.37 13.35
N ALA A 79 -0.20 8.85 13.14
CA ALA A 79 0.25 8.28 11.88
C ALA A 79 1.27 7.18 12.19
N PHE A 80 1.51 6.28 11.24
CA PHE A 80 2.43 5.17 11.42
C PHE A 80 3.69 5.34 10.58
N SER A 81 4.87 5.13 11.20
CA SER A 81 6.13 5.05 10.47
C SER A 81 6.40 3.61 10.04
N PHE A 82 6.63 3.41 8.75
CA PHE A 82 7.03 2.14 8.13
C PHE A 82 8.55 2.01 7.97
N GLN A 83 9.33 2.89 8.62
CA GLN A 83 10.79 2.78 8.69
C GLN A 83 11.21 1.60 9.58
N PHE A 84 12.50 1.23 9.55
CA PHE A 84 13.00 0.00 10.19
C PHE A 84 12.60 -0.21 11.66
N LEU A 85 12.57 0.85 12.49
CA LEU A 85 12.12 0.73 13.88
C LEU A 85 10.60 0.79 14.04
N GLY A 86 9.92 1.37 13.06
CA GLY A 86 8.48 1.56 12.97
C GLY A 86 7.84 2.30 14.15
N GLY A 87 6.52 2.50 14.06
CA GLY A 87 5.69 2.88 15.20
C GLY A 87 4.87 4.15 14.99
N HIS A 88 3.92 4.36 15.91
CA HIS A 88 3.02 5.49 15.84
C HIS A 88 3.73 6.78 16.25
N TYR A 89 3.47 7.83 15.48
CA TYR A 89 3.80 9.21 15.79
C TYR A 89 2.54 10.07 15.63
N GLN A 90 2.68 11.38 15.87
CA GLN A 90 1.60 12.34 15.67
C GLN A 90 2.05 13.33 14.60
N THR A 91 1.16 13.66 13.67
CA THR A 91 1.36 14.76 12.71
C THR A 91 0.17 15.70 12.77
N THR A 92 0.37 16.95 12.34
CA THR A 92 -0.70 17.94 12.24
C THR A 92 -1.03 18.18 10.78
N VAL A 93 -2.29 17.96 10.45
CA VAL A 93 -2.85 18.20 9.12
C VAL A 93 -3.85 19.34 9.21
N THR A 94 -4.04 20.06 8.11
CA THR A 94 -5.05 21.13 8.04
C THR A 94 -6.07 20.80 6.98
N CYS A 95 -7.36 20.95 7.31
CA CYS A 95 -8.45 20.81 6.36
C CYS A 95 -8.28 21.84 5.23
N ARG A 96 -8.04 21.36 4.01
CA ARG A 96 -7.88 22.21 2.82
C ARG A 96 -9.12 22.20 1.93
N LEU A 97 -9.95 21.17 2.05
CA LEU A 97 -11.19 21.04 1.28
C LEU A 97 -12.24 20.26 2.08
N VAL A 98 -13.49 20.74 1.99
CA VAL A 98 -14.69 20.05 2.50
C VAL A 98 -15.52 19.60 1.31
N GLY A 99 -15.65 18.29 1.12
CA GLY A 99 -16.48 17.67 0.11
C GLY A 99 -17.85 17.27 0.65
N ASP A 100 -18.59 16.51 -0.15
CA ASP A 100 -19.90 16.00 0.23
C ASP A 100 -19.74 14.84 1.23
N ASN A 101 -18.83 13.89 0.96
CA ASN A 101 -18.58 12.71 1.79
C ASN A 101 -17.16 12.64 2.37
N CYS A 102 -16.31 13.65 2.13
CA CYS A 102 -14.95 13.66 2.69
C CYS A 102 -14.48 15.05 3.15
N TYR A 103 -13.50 15.03 4.07
CA TYR A 103 -12.57 16.13 4.29
C TYR A 103 -11.23 15.75 3.69
N ILE A 104 -10.59 16.68 2.97
CA ILE A 104 -9.19 16.50 2.56
C ILE A 104 -8.33 17.36 3.48
N LEU A 105 -7.49 16.69 4.26
CA LEU A 105 -6.54 17.29 5.18
C LEU A 105 -5.12 17.07 4.65
N VAL A 106 -4.29 18.10 4.72
CA VAL A 106 -2.92 18.05 4.17
C VAL A 106 -1.94 18.49 5.25
N GLU A 107 -0.84 17.76 5.39
CA GLU A 107 0.29 18.14 6.23
C GLU A 107 0.90 19.47 5.76
N GLU A 108 1.21 20.36 6.70
CA GLU A 108 1.59 21.76 6.40
C GLU A 108 2.85 21.85 5.54
N GLU A 109 3.81 20.96 5.77
CA GLU A 109 5.11 20.93 5.10
C GLU A 109 5.01 20.60 3.60
N ILE A 110 3.99 19.82 3.21
CA ILE A 110 3.76 19.38 1.83
C ILE A 110 2.73 20.24 1.09
N TRP A 111 1.98 21.09 1.81
CA TRP A 111 1.00 21.99 1.21
C TRP A 111 1.68 23.09 0.37
N GLN A 112 1.24 23.25 -0.88
CA GLN A 112 1.80 24.18 -1.88
C GLN A 112 3.26 23.92 -2.26
N SER A 113 3.92 22.91 -1.68
CA SER A 113 5.26 22.46 -2.05
C SER A 113 5.20 21.18 -2.89
N ARG A 114 4.31 20.24 -2.53
CA ARG A 114 4.05 18.98 -3.26
C ARG A 114 2.59 18.79 -3.63
N VAL A 115 1.70 19.19 -2.73
CA VAL A 115 0.25 19.08 -2.91
C VAL A 115 -0.32 20.45 -3.24
N SER A 116 -0.92 20.58 -4.42
CA SER A 116 -1.57 21.81 -4.86
C SER A 116 -3.08 21.78 -4.59
N GLN A 117 -3.71 22.95 -4.71
CA GLN A 117 -5.17 23.07 -4.62
C GLN A 117 -5.87 22.23 -5.71
N SER A 118 -5.34 22.21 -6.94
CA SER A 118 -5.91 21.42 -8.03
C SER A 118 -5.82 19.91 -7.78
N ASP A 119 -4.81 19.44 -7.05
CA ASP A 119 -4.67 18.03 -6.75
C ASP A 119 -5.79 17.57 -5.81
N ILE A 120 -6.03 18.31 -4.72
CA ILE A 120 -7.09 17.97 -3.77
C ILE A 120 -8.49 18.15 -4.37
N GLU A 121 -8.71 19.13 -5.24
CA GLU A 121 -9.97 19.28 -5.98
C GLU A 121 -10.24 18.08 -6.88
N SER A 122 -9.21 17.59 -7.57
CA SER A 122 -9.33 16.41 -8.42
C SER A 122 -9.60 15.12 -7.63
N LEU A 123 -9.02 15.00 -6.43
CA LEU A 123 -9.24 13.87 -5.54
C LEU A 123 -10.65 13.91 -4.94
N ALA A 124 -11.12 15.08 -4.49
CA ALA A 124 -12.48 15.26 -4.00
C ALA A 124 -13.51 14.93 -5.07
N GLN A 125 -13.28 15.38 -6.32
CA GLN A 125 -14.14 15.04 -7.44
C GLN A 125 -14.20 13.53 -7.70
N ALA A 126 -13.05 12.85 -7.61
CA ALA A 126 -12.98 11.40 -7.75
C ALA A 126 -13.77 10.68 -6.64
N PHE A 127 -13.63 11.16 -5.40
CA PHE A 127 -14.25 10.54 -4.25
C PHE A 127 -15.77 10.75 -4.22
N ASP A 128 -16.23 11.98 -4.46
CA ASP A 128 -17.64 12.35 -4.30
C ASP A 128 -18.48 12.23 -5.58
N GLN A 129 -17.91 12.48 -6.77
CA GLN A 129 -18.73 12.83 -7.94
C GLN A 129 -18.65 11.86 -9.10
N SER A 130 -17.45 11.38 -9.46
CA SER A 130 -17.28 10.59 -10.68
C SER A 130 -16.03 9.73 -10.66
N THR A 131 -16.11 8.57 -11.29
CA THR A 131 -14.98 7.67 -11.55
C THR A 131 -14.86 7.38 -13.06
N PRO A 132 -13.72 6.82 -13.53
CA PRO A 132 -13.61 6.32 -14.90
C PRO A 132 -14.69 5.32 -15.28
N ARG A 133 -15.20 4.55 -14.31
CA ARG A 133 -16.27 3.57 -14.56
C ARG A 133 -17.66 4.19 -14.64
N ASP A 134 -17.90 5.28 -13.91
CA ASP A 134 -19.20 5.94 -13.84
C ASP A 134 -19.05 7.46 -13.68
N SER A 135 -19.45 8.23 -14.69
CA SER A 135 -19.35 9.68 -14.67
C SER A 135 -20.34 10.38 -13.73
N THR A 136 -21.20 9.62 -13.05
CA THR A 136 -22.25 10.14 -12.16
C THR A 136 -22.14 9.65 -10.72
N ARG A 137 -21.16 8.79 -10.42
CA ARG A 137 -20.92 8.24 -9.10
C ARG A 137 -19.43 8.28 -8.77
N GLY A 138 -19.11 8.85 -7.61
CA GLY A 138 -17.76 8.85 -7.06
C GLY A 138 -17.36 7.51 -6.44
N ILE A 139 -16.13 7.44 -5.94
CA ILE A 139 -15.62 6.28 -5.19
C ILE A 139 -16.55 5.95 -4.02
N PHE A 140 -17.02 6.96 -3.28
CA PHE A 140 -17.89 6.77 -2.12
C PHE A 140 -19.17 5.99 -2.51
N ASP A 141 -19.89 6.48 -3.52
CA ASP A 141 -21.15 5.88 -3.98
C ASP A 141 -20.96 4.47 -4.56
N ILE A 142 -19.89 4.24 -5.33
CA ILE A 142 -19.62 2.92 -5.92
C ILE A 142 -19.25 1.92 -4.82
N SER A 143 -18.28 2.25 -3.97
CA SER A 143 -17.81 1.34 -2.92
C SER A 143 -18.91 1.02 -1.92
N THR A 144 -19.67 2.01 -1.45
CA THR A 144 -20.78 1.75 -0.50
C THR A 144 -21.91 0.92 -1.11
N SER A 145 -22.16 1.05 -2.43
CA SER A 145 -23.16 0.21 -3.12
C SER A 145 -22.77 -1.27 -3.21
N ILE A 146 -21.48 -1.60 -3.07
CA ILE A 146 -20.95 -2.96 -3.18
C ILE A 146 -20.66 -3.55 -1.80
N PHE A 147 -20.02 -2.79 -0.91
CA PHE A 147 -19.47 -3.26 0.35
C PHE A 147 -20.26 -2.79 1.59
N GLY A 148 -21.20 -1.86 1.42
CA GLY A 148 -21.99 -1.27 2.51
C GLY A 148 -21.39 0.03 3.05
N ASP A 149 -22.08 0.61 4.03
CA ASP A 149 -21.72 1.91 4.58
C ASP A 149 -20.44 1.84 5.43
N PRO A 150 -19.59 2.90 5.41
CA PRO A 150 -18.49 3.01 6.36
C PRO A 150 -19.02 3.11 7.81
N PRO A 151 -18.16 2.84 8.80
CA PRO A 151 -18.48 3.18 10.18
C PRO A 151 -18.60 4.71 10.34
N ASP A 152 -19.26 5.13 11.41
CA ASP A 152 -19.46 6.54 11.78
C ASP A 152 -19.28 6.62 13.31
N VAL A 153 -18.03 6.52 13.73
CA VAL A 153 -17.63 6.43 15.14
C VAL A 153 -17.72 7.80 15.83
N ASP A 154 -17.68 8.87 15.04
CA ASP A 154 -17.47 10.25 15.47
C ASP A 154 -18.68 11.17 15.23
N GLY A 155 -19.75 10.67 14.62
CA GLY A 155 -20.99 11.40 14.40
C GLY A 155 -21.03 12.26 13.14
N ASP A 156 -19.92 12.43 12.42
CA ASP A 156 -19.86 13.10 11.12
C ASP A 156 -19.73 12.04 10.00
N PRO A 157 -20.66 12.00 9.02
CA PRO A 157 -20.61 10.98 7.97
C PRO A 157 -19.44 11.15 6.97
N ARG A 158 -18.65 12.23 7.09
CA ARG A 158 -17.53 12.49 6.16
C ARG A 158 -16.25 11.77 6.59
N ILE A 159 -15.60 11.15 5.62
CA ILE A 159 -14.33 10.46 5.78
C ILE A 159 -13.17 11.47 5.77
N LEU A 160 -12.20 11.31 6.67
CA LEU A 160 -10.98 12.12 6.70
C LEU A 160 -9.95 11.50 5.76
N ILE A 161 -9.66 12.16 4.65
CA ILE A 161 -8.55 11.80 3.76
C ILE A 161 -7.34 12.66 4.15
N ALA A 162 -6.38 12.05 4.84
CA ALA A 162 -5.15 12.69 5.32
C ALA A 162 -4.00 12.44 4.34
N ILE A 163 -3.58 13.51 3.67
CA ILE A 163 -2.44 13.51 2.75
C ILE A 163 -1.19 13.93 3.53
N ILE A 164 -0.21 13.04 3.61
CA ILE A 164 1.03 13.21 4.40
C ILE A 164 2.25 12.73 3.60
N ASP A 165 3.46 13.07 4.05
CA ASP A 165 4.70 12.39 3.64
C ASP A 165 4.83 11.13 4.50
N ILE A 166 4.37 9.98 4.01
CA ILE A 166 4.40 8.75 4.80
C ILE A 166 5.86 8.42 5.10
N LEU A 167 6.18 8.24 6.38
CA LEU A 167 7.52 7.85 6.80
C LEU A 167 7.78 6.39 6.45
N ASP A 168 8.08 6.13 5.18
CA ASP A 168 8.47 4.83 4.66
C ASP A 168 9.98 4.74 4.41
N SER A 169 10.45 3.56 4.02
CA SER A 169 11.85 3.38 3.65
C SER A 169 11.96 2.42 2.46
N PRO A 170 12.32 2.93 1.26
CA PRO A 170 12.41 2.10 0.06
C PRO A 170 13.64 1.19 0.05
N ILE A 171 14.28 0.95 1.20
CA ILE A 171 15.47 0.08 1.33
C ILE A 171 15.20 -1.33 0.77
N GLN A 172 13.93 -1.74 0.70
CA GLN A 172 13.50 -3.05 0.21
C GLN A 172 12.86 -3.02 -1.19
N GLY A 173 12.87 -1.88 -1.88
CA GLY A 173 12.34 -1.75 -3.24
C GLY A 173 10.81 -1.60 -3.33
N PHE A 174 10.13 -1.34 -2.21
CA PHE A 174 8.72 -1.00 -2.15
C PHE A 174 8.48 0.32 -1.40
N SER A 175 7.34 0.96 -1.65
CA SER A 175 6.90 2.18 -0.98
C SER A 175 5.44 2.07 -0.57
N ILE A 176 5.11 2.66 0.57
CA ILE A 176 3.74 2.64 1.10
C ILE A 176 2.96 3.77 0.45
N VAL A 177 1.90 3.44 -0.30
CA VAL A 177 1.10 4.46 -1.00
C VAL A 177 -0.01 5.05 -0.14
N GLY A 178 -0.47 4.30 0.85
CA GLY A 178 -1.57 4.68 1.72
C GLY A 178 -1.88 3.57 2.71
N TYR A 179 -2.74 3.86 3.67
CA TYR A 179 -3.23 2.88 4.64
C TYR A 179 -4.48 3.39 5.35
N PHE A 180 -5.19 2.46 5.97
CA PHE A 180 -6.22 2.66 6.97
C PHE A 180 -5.78 2.00 8.27
N ASP A 181 -5.80 2.76 9.37
CA ASP A 181 -5.48 2.25 10.71
C ASP A 181 -6.75 2.05 11.52
N VAL A 182 -7.08 0.78 11.78
CA VAL A 182 -8.26 0.37 12.57
C VAL A 182 -8.26 0.94 13.98
N GLU A 183 -7.09 1.23 14.56
CA GLU A 183 -6.99 1.78 15.92
C GLU A 183 -7.55 3.21 15.99
N ASN A 184 -7.65 3.93 14.86
CA ASN A 184 -8.27 5.24 14.79
C ASN A 184 -9.79 5.22 15.01
N GLN A 185 -10.41 4.05 14.86
CA GLN A 185 -11.84 3.83 15.09
C GLN A 185 -12.21 3.78 16.59
N ALA A 186 -11.19 3.78 17.46
CA ALA A 186 -11.35 3.70 18.91
C ALA A 186 -10.97 5.03 19.61
N PRO A 187 -11.45 5.26 20.85
CA PRO A 187 -10.94 6.34 21.68
C PRO A 187 -9.43 6.19 21.93
N PRO A 188 -8.66 7.29 21.95
CA PRO A 188 -9.13 8.68 21.96
C PRO A 188 -9.28 9.33 20.57
N VAL A 189 -8.99 8.62 19.48
CA VAL A 189 -9.00 9.18 18.13
C VAL A 189 -10.42 9.28 17.62
N SER A 190 -11.11 8.14 17.51
CA SER A 190 -12.50 8.04 17.06
C SER A 190 -12.75 8.85 15.78
N HIS A 191 -12.05 8.52 14.69
CA HIS A 191 -12.25 9.09 13.35
C HIS A 191 -12.02 8.05 12.24
N GLU A 192 -12.76 8.16 11.15
CA GLU A 192 -12.56 7.46 9.88
C GLU A 192 -11.45 8.13 9.06
N ILE A 193 -10.19 7.74 9.30
CA ILE A 193 -9.03 8.33 8.63
C ILE A 193 -8.45 7.38 7.59
N LEU A 194 -8.39 7.83 6.33
CA LEU A 194 -7.62 7.23 5.25
C LEU A 194 -6.34 8.04 5.03
N TYR A 195 -5.19 7.38 5.00
CA TYR A 195 -3.90 8.03 4.76
C TYR A 195 -3.48 7.81 3.32
N LEU A 196 -2.99 8.88 2.68
CA LEU A 196 -2.45 8.86 1.33
C LEU A 196 -1.06 9.50 1.32
N ASP A 197 -0.11 8.80 0.72
CA ASP A 197 1.23 9.32 0.54
C ASP A 197 1.31 10.35 -0.60
N ALA A 198 2.03 11.43 -0.34
CA ALA A 198 2.33 12.47 -1.33
C ALA A 198 3.80 12.48 -1.78
N ASN A 199 4.61 11.51 -1.35
CA ASN A 199 6.02 11.46 -1.68
C ASN A 199 6.60 10.02 -1.62
N PRO A 200 6.84 9.38 -2.78
CA PRO A 200 7.15 10.03 -4.06
C PRO A 200 5.95 10.25 -4.98
N PHE A 201 4.74 9.85 -4.58
CA PHE A 201 3.60 9.75 -5.49
C PHE A 201 2.81 11.05 -5.65
N ALA A 202 2.23 11.24 -6.83
CA ALA A 202 1.39 12.40 -7.12
C ALA A 202 -0.06 12.15 -6.68
N VAL A 203 -0.62 13.06 -5.87
CA VAL A 203 -2.00 12.99 -5.35
C VAL A 203 -3.06 12.98 -6.45
N ASN A 204 -2.78 13.58 -7.61
CA ASN A 204 -3.72 13.63 -8.73
C ASN A 204 -3.68 12.40 -9.67
N SER A 205 -2.81 11.42 -9.38
CA SER A 205 -2.60 10.22 -10.19
C SER A 205 -3.72 9.19 -10.04
N ASP A 206 -3.82 8.26 -11.00
CA ASP A 206 -4.72 7.11 -10.88
C ASP A 206 -4.29 6.16 -9.76
N LEU A 207 -2.99 6.08 -9.46
CA LEU A 207 -2.48 5.34 -8.30
C LEU A 207 -3.07 5.89 -6.99
N ALA A 208 -3.06 7.20 -6.78
CA ALA A 208 -3.65 7.81 -5.59
C ALA A 208 -5.16 7.52 -5.47
N ARG A 209 -5.88 7.50 -6.60
CA ARG A 209 -7.32 7.18 -6.65
C ARG A 209 -7.58 5.71 -6.36
N ALA A 210 -6.75 4.81 -6.91
CA ALA A 210 -6.77 3.39 -6.61
C ALA A 210 -6.51 3.17 -5.12
N THR A 211 -5.46 3.76 -4.56
CA THR A 211 -5.15 3.69 -3.13
C THR A 211 -6.29 4.17 -2.25
N ILE A 212 -6.88 5.35 -2.50
CA ILE A 212 -8.03 5.79 -1.69
C ILE A 212 -9.23 4.86 -1.84
N THR A 213 -9.47 4.31 -3.02
CA THR A 213 -10.54 3.31 -3.24
C THR A 213 -10.30 2.04 -2.43
N HIS A 214 -9.04 1.58 -2.43
CA HIS A 214 -8.55 0.41 -1.70
C HIS A 214 -8.71 0.59 -0.19
N GLU A 215 -8.15 1.67 0.37
CA GLU A 215 -8.23 1.93 1.81
C GLU A 215 -9.66 2.21 2.27
N PHE A 216 -10.49 2.85 1.42
CA PHE A 216 -11.90 3.02 1.72
C PHE A 216 -12.64 1.69 1.76
N GLN A 217 -12.27 0.72 0.92
CA GLN A 217 -12.82 -0.62 1.00
C GLN A 217 -12.48 -1.23 2.37
N HIS A 218 -11.23 -1.21 2.82
CA HIS A 218 -10.87 -1.74 4.14
C HIS A 218 -11.67 -1.09 5.26
N LEU A 219 -11.89 0.23 5.20
CA LEU A 219 -12.73 0.94 6.16
C LEU A 219 -14.18 0.43 6.15
N THR A 220 -14.81 0.30 4.99
CA THR A 220 -16.18 -0.25 4.88
C THR A 220 -16.25 -1.70 5.33
N HIS A 221 -15.24 -2.51 4.99
CA HIS A 221 -15.14 -3.91 5.37
C HIS A 221 -15.01 -4.08 6.86
N TRP A 222 -14.21 -3.24 7.51
CA TRP A 222 -14.07 -3.22 8.97
C TRP A 222 -15.41 -3.07 9.69
N ASN A 223 -16.32 -2.26 9.13
CA ASN A 223 -17.66 -2.11 9.69
C ASN A 223 -18.47 -3.41 9.58
N ALA A 224 -18.32 -4.16 8.49
CA ALA A 224 -19.08 -5.37 8.20
C ALA A 224 -18.50 -6.64 8.85
N ASP A 225 -17.21 -6.91 8.66
CA ASP A 225 -16.51 -8.08 9.20
C ASP A 225 -15.05 -7.74 9.61
N PRO A 226 -14.82 -7.32 10.87
CA PRO A 226 -13.47 -6.98 11.36
C PRO A 226 -12.56 -8.22 11.54
N LYS A 227 -13.03 -9.44 11.27
CA LYS A 227 -12.28 -10.70 11.46
C LYS A 227 -12.06 -11.47 10.16
N GLU A 228 -12.27 -10.84 9.02
CA GLU A 228 -12.09 -11.46 7.71
C GLU A 228 -10.63 -11.90 7.48
N GLU A 229 -10.46 -12.97 6.70
CA GLU A 229 -9.17 -13.45 6.27
C GLU A 229 -8.50 -12.42 5.35
N LYS A 230 -7.21 -12.15 5.62
CA LYS A 230 -6.39 -11.17 4.90
C LYS A 230 -6.52 -11.23 3.38
N TRP A 231 -6.49 -12.44 2.81
CA TRP A 231 -6.56 -12.59 1.35
C TRP A 231 -7.92 -12.10 0.81
N LEU A 232 -9.03 -12.35 1.52
CA LEU A 232 -10.35 -11.94 1.03
C LEU A 232 -10.54 -10.43 1.18
N ASP A 233 -10.03 -9.85 2.27
CA ASP A 233 -10.02 -8.40 2.50
C ASP A 233 -9.27 -7.66 1.37
N GLU A 234 -8.02 -8.03 1.11
CA GLU A 234 -7.22 -7.45 0.00
C GLU A 234 -7.86 -7.67 -1.38
N GLY A 235 -8.41 -8.86 -1.65
CA GLY A 235 -9.10 -9.14 -2.90
C GLY A 235 -10.32 -8.26 -3.13
N CYS A 236 -11.04 -7.93 -2.05
CA CYS A 236 -12.17 -7.01 -2.11
C CYS A 236 -11.69 -5.58 -2.36
N SER A 237 -10.60 -5.14 -1.74
CA SER A 237 -9.97 -3.84 -2.02
C SER A 237 -9.55 -3.70 -3.47
N GLU A 238 -8.89 -4.70 -4.04
CA GLU A 238 -8.51 -4.69 -5.46
C GLU A 238 -9.73 -4.70 -6.39
N TYR A 239 -10.78 -5.44 -6.01
CA TYR A 239 -12.05 -5.40 -6.75
C TYR A 239 -12.70 -4.02 -6.68
N ALA A 240 -12.58 -3.30 -5.57
CA ALA A 240 -13.07 -1.93 -5.44
C ALA A 240 -12.37 -0.98 -6.42
N GLU A 241 -11.04 -1.09 -6.54
CA GLU A 241 -10.26 -0.32 -7.51
C GLU A 241 -10.73 -0.56 -8.95
N LEU A 242 -10.96 -1.83 -9.31
CA LEU A 242 -11.53 -2.20 -10.61
C LEU A 242 -12.95 -1.63 -10.79
N ALA A 243 -13.79 -1.75 -9.77
CA ALA A 243 -15.18 -1.30 -9.82
C ALA A 243 -15.28 0.21 -10.04
N CYS A 244 -14.30 0.97 -9.54
CA CYS A 244 -14.16 2.41 -9.82
C CYS A 244 -13.41 2.69 -11.14
N GLY A 245 -12.71 1.71 -11.70
CA GLY A 245 -11.96 1.83 -12.95
C GLY A 245 -10.57 2.46 -12.79
N TYR A 246 -9.97 2.30 -11.61
CA TYR A 246 -8.60 2.73 -11.31
C TYR A 246 -7.58 1.58 -11.33
N LYS A 247 -8.03 0.33 -11.49
CA LYS A 247 -7.17 -0.83 -11.76
C LYS A 247 -7.35 -1.28 -13.21
N ASP A 248 -6.24 -1.42 -13.93
CA ASP A 248 -6.23 -1.98 -15.28
C ASP A 248 -6.36 -3.51 -15.21
N THR A 249 -7.17 -4.06 -16.11
CA THR A 249 -7.33 -5.51 -16.27
C THR A 249 -6.88 -5.89 -17.67
N THR A 250 -5.59 -5.86 -17.92
CA THR A 250 -5.10 -6.29 -19.23
C THR A 250 -5.17 -7.82 -19.31
N ALA A 251 -5.47 -8.34 -20.51
CA ALA A 251 -5.44 -9.79 -20.75
C ALA A 251 -4.06 -10.40 -20.38
N SER A 252 -2.99 -9.61 -20.44
CA SER A 252 -1.64 -10.02 -20.04
C SER A 252 -1.45 -10.28 -18.54
N GLU A 253 -2.16 -9.59 -17.65
CA GLU A 253 -2.10 -9.86 -16.20
C GLU A 253 -2.84 -11.16 -15.88
N MET A 254 -4.01 -11.35 -16.50
CA MET A 254 -4.77 -12.60 -16.41
C MET A 254 -4.05 -13.79 -17.07
N ASP A 255 -3.38 -13.60 -18.20
CA ASP A 255 -2.57 -14.63 -18.86
C ASP A 255 -1.27 -14.93 -18.09
N SER A 256 -0.64 -13.92 -17.47
CA SER A 256 0.51 -14.13 -16.58
C SER A 256 0.11 -15.00 -15.39
N PHE A 257 -1.04 -14.75 -14.77
CA PHE A 257 -1.60 -15.59 -13.72
C PHE A 257 -1.92 -17.01 -14.21
N LEU A 258 -2.69 -17.19 -15.30
CA LEU A 258 -3.03 -18.52 -15.82
C LEU A 258 -1.79 -19.34 -16.22
N SER A 259 -0.69 -18.67 -16.57
CA SER A 259 0.59 -19.30 -16.87
C SER A 259 1.43 -19.68 -15.63
N LEU A 260 1.25 -18.98 -14.50
CA LEU A 260 1.98 -19.19 -13.25
C LEU A 260 1.21 -20.05 -12.22
N ALA A 261 -0.13 -20.10 -12.31
CA ALA A 261 -1.01 -20.66 -11.29
C ALA A 261 -1.51 -22.10 -11.57
N THR A 262 -0.73 -22.94 -12.23
CA THR A 262 -1.14 -24.35 -12.45
C THR A 262 -1.06 -25.21 -11.18
N ASN A 263 -0.64 -24.68 -10.03
CA ASN A 263 -0.63 -25.41 -8.76
C ASN A 263 -0.48 -24.53 -7.49
N THR A 264 -0.99 -23.29 -7.51
CA THR A 264 -0.89 -22.34 -6.38
C THR A 264 -2.20 -22.31 -5.60
N ASP A 265 -2.12 -22.40 -4.27
CA ASP A 265 -3.28 -22.35 -3.38
C ASP A 265 -3.83 -20.92 -3.31
N LEU A 266 -5.11 -20.74 -3.64
CA LEU A 266 -5.78 -19.45 -3.73
C LEU A 266 -6.04 -18.80 -2.36
N THR A 267 -5.78 -19.52 -1.27
CA THR A 267 -5.98 -19.05 0.10
C THR A 267 -4.68 -18.80 0.86
N LYS A 268 -3.52 -18.95 0.21
CA LYS A 268 -2.21 -18.78 0.86
C LYS A 268 -1.63 -17.41 0.50
N TRP A 269 -1.36 -16.60 1.53
CA TRP A 269 -0.82 -15.24 1.40
C TRP A 269 0.62 -15.16 1.89
N GLU A 270 1.54 -14.62 1.09
CA GLU A 270 2.98 -14.50 1.38
C GLU A 270 3.51 -13.05 1.30
N ASP A 271 2.62 -12.06 1.23
CA ASP A 271 2.96 -10.63 1.11
C ASP A 271 3.79 -10.28 -0.12
N GLN A 272 3.42 -10.88 -1.25
CA GLN A 272 4.04 -10.65 -2.55
C GLN A 272 3.05 -10.03 -3.53
N SER A 273 3.53 -9.32 -4.54
CA SER A 273 2.67 -8.65 -5.55
C SER A 273 1.73 -9.61 -6.29
N TRP A 274 2.08 -10.90 -6.40
CA TRP A 274 1.23 -11.92 -7.02
C TRP A 274 0.08 -12.41 -6.13
N ASP A 275 0.14 -12.20 -4.81
CA ASP A 275 -0.94 -12.61 -3.90
C ASP A 275 -2.17 -11.71 -4.06
N PHE A 276 -1.93 -10.43 -4.34
CA PHE A 276 -2.95 -9.43 -4.64
C PHE A 276 -3.77 -9.84 -5.88
N ASP A 277 -3.11 -10.12 -7.01
CA ASP A 277 -3.77 -10.60 -8.24
C ASP A 277 -4.57 -11.90 -8.02
N HIS A 278 -4.14 -12.78 -7.10
CA HIS A 278 -4.84 -14.03 -6.77
C HIS A 278 -6.17 -13.79 -6.04
N ALA A 279 -6.17 -12.87 -5.07
CA ALA A 279 -7.36 -12.53 -4.29
C ALA A 279 -8.37 -11.72 -5.10
N TYR A 280 -7.89 -10.83 -5.97
CA TYR A 280 -8.73 -10.14 -6.94
C TYR A 280 -9.53 -11.11 -7.84
N LEU A 281 -8.86 -12.15 -8.36
CA LEU A 281 -9.51 -13.11 -9.26
C LEU A 281 -10.51 -14.03 -8.55
N SER A 282 -10.29 -14.38 -7.28
CA SER A 282 -11.23 -15.20 -6.53
C SER A 282 -12.52 -14.43 -6.22
N VAL A 283 -12.43 -13.15 -5.85
CA VAL A 283 -13.59 -12.25 -5.67
C VAL A 283 -14.30 -12.00 -7.00
N GLN A 284 -13.56 -11.77 -8.09
CA GLN A 284 -14.14 -11.57 -9.42
C GLN A 284 -14.86 -12.83 -9.94
N LEU A 285 -14.28 -14.02 -9.74
CA LEU A 285 -14.92 -15.30 -10.07
C LEU A 285 -16.17 -15.55 -9.22
N GLY A 286 -16.14 -15.17 -7.93
CA GLY A 286 -17.31 -15.18 -7.06
C GLY A 286 -18.44 -14.27 -7.55
N HIS A 287 -18.11 -13.03 -7.96
CA HIS A 287 -19.07 -12.07 -8.51
C HIS A 287 -19.67 -12.56 -9.85
N VAL A 288 -18.84 -13.12 -10.74
CA VAL A 288 -19.31 -13.73 -12.00
C VAL A 288 -20.19 -14.95 -11.73
N HIS A 289 -19.86 -15.78 -10.74
CA HIS A 289 -20.70 -16.92 -10.35
C HIS A 289 -22.03 -16.48 -9.74
N ALA A 290 -22.04 -15.42 -8.93
CA ALA A 290 -23.27 -14.83 -8.38
C ALA A 290 -24.16 -14.23 -9.49
N LEU A 291 -23.58 -13.52 -10.46
CA LEU A 291 -24.31 -12.99 -11.62
C LEU A 291 -24.87 -14.11 -12.53
N LEU A 292 -24.12 -15.18 -12.76
CA LEU A 292 -24.60 -16.34 -13.53
C LEU A 292 -25.65 -17.16 -12.76
N GLY A 293 -25.54 -17.26 -11.43
CA GLY A 293 -26.55 -17.87 -10.57
C GLY A 293 -27.87 -17.09 -10.54
N MET A 294 -27.78 -15.74 -10.56
CA MET A 294 -28.93 -14.84 -10.67
C MET A 294 -29.58 -14.90 -12.07
N ALA A 295 -28.80 -15.06 -13.14
CA ALA A 295 -29.32 -15.28 -14.49
C ALA A 295 -29.96 -16.68 -14.64
N GLY A 296 -29.47 -17.68 -13.91
CA GLY A 296 -30.02 -19.05 -13.89
C GLY A 296 -31.38 -19.18 -13.20
N TYR A 297 -31.78 -18.21 -12.36
CA TYR A 297 -33.08 -18.24 -11.67
C TYR A 297 -34.24 -17.70 -12.53
N ASN A 298 -33.97 -17.05 -13.65
CA ASN A 298 -34.99 -16.49 -14.56
C ASN A 298 -35.28 -17.37 -15.80
N ALA A 299 -34.80 -18.62 -15.84
CA ALA A 299 -34.99 -19.53 -16.98
C ALA A 299 -35.71 -20.85 -16.62
N VAL A 300 -36.62 -20.83 -15.64
CA VAL A 300 -37.59 -21.94 -15.44
C VAL A 300 -38.96 -21.37 -15.07
N GLY A 301 -39.74 -21.00 -16.09
CA GLY A 301 -41.10 -20.53 -15.89
C GLY A 301 -41.74 -20.00 -17.16
N GLY A 302 -41.94 -20.86 -18.16
CA GLY A 302 -42.57 -20.46 -19.41
C GLY A 302 -42.96 -21.62 -20.31
N GLU A 303 -44.19 -22.08 -20.10
CA GLU A 303 -45.12 -22.72 -21.05
C GLU A 303 -45.10 -24.25 -21.29
N VAL A 304 -46.34 -24.77 -21.12
CA VAL A 304 -47.00 -26.07 -21.40
C VAL A 304 -46.66 -27.31 -20.58
#